data_AF-A0A382RRK2-F1
#
_entry.id   AF-A0A382RRK2-F1
#
_cell.length_a   1.000
_cell.length_b   1.000
_cell.length_c   1.000
_cell.angle_alpha   90.00
_cell.angle_beta   90.00
_cell.angle_gamma   90.00
#
_symmetry.space_group_name_H-M   'P 1'
#
loop_
_entity.id
_entity.type
_entity.pdbx_description
1 polymer ?
#
loop_
_entity_poly.entity_id
_entity_poly.type
_entity_poly.pdbx_seq_one_letter_code
_entity_poly.pdbx_strand_id
1 'polypeptide(L)'
;ENGYVGFAEPSGYIVSVNSEDIIESNIIINTSMGYCWVCAAISILDGSNCIIRNNLIAQAYGDGYGAVVASESQYVSNNNTFVSNSVGYANLSSDGTVSNDIIFGTSNPVYVDENSSIEVTYSDIEGGWAGEGNIDADPLFVSPDNSDYHLQSDSPCIDAGDPNFPNDPDDTNVDMGAYYYNQTIEFPKNIIGYYTSWSVYARDYHVSDIPSEKINFINYAFANINSVTGTIMLGDPYADIDKFYPGDCWEEGCLRGSFHQLQLLKADYPYVKTLISVGGWTWSTYFSDVAMTEESREIFAQSCVDFILEYDFDGIDL
;
A
#
# COMPACT_ATOMS: atom_id res chain seq x y z
N GLU A 1 38.29 1.55 -45.73
CA GLU A 1 36.83 1.52 -45.62
C GLU A 1 36.49 1.72 -44.16
N ASN A 2 35.63 2.70 -43.90
CA ASN A 2 35.71 3.57 -42.74
C ASN A 2 35.27 2.87 -41.44
N GLY A 3 36.24 2.56 -40.58
CA GLY A 3 35.98 2.24 -39.18
C GLY A 3 35.46 3.49 -38.47
N TYR A 4 34.15 3.56 -38.27
CA TYR A 4 33.54 4.46 -37.32
C TYR A 4 33.88 3.96 -35.91
N VAL A 5 34.80 4.65 -35.24
CA VAL A 5 34.95 4.62 -33.78
C VAL A 5 34.35 5.93 -33.29
N GLY A 6 33.24 5.82 -32.57
CA GLY A 6 32.52 6.97 -32.04
C GLY A 6 31.18 6.60 -31.42
N PHE A 7 31.15 5.72 -30.41
CA PHE A 7 30.05 5.66 -29.46
C PHE A 7 30.12 6.91 -28.57
N ALA A 8 29.67 8.05 -29.10
CA ALA A 8 29.29 9.19 -28.29
C ALA A 8 27.76 9.22 -28.31
N GLU A 9 27.16 8.23 -27.65
CA GLU A 9 25.72 8.10 -27.56
C GLU A 9 25.26 8.84 -26.30
N PRO A 10 24.29 9.76 -26.38
CA PRO A 10 23.72 10.38 -25.20
C PRO A 10 22.78 9.38 -24.50
N SER A 11 23.26 8.20 -24.09
CA SER A 11 22.54 7.29 -23.20
C SER A 11 22.73 7.70 -21.74
N GLY A 12 21.69 7.48 -20.92
CA GLY A 12 21.75 7.76 -19.49
C GLY A 12 22.63 6.75 -18.76
N TYR A 13 22.34 5.46 -18.97
CA TYR A 13 23.09 4.31 -18.46
C TYR A 13 23.41 3.32 -19.58
N ILE A 14 24.64 2.79 -19.59
CA ILE A 14 25.07 1.73 -20.50
C ILE A 14 25.51 0.52 -19.67
N VAL A 15 24.86 -0.61 -19.89
CA VAL A 15 25.23 -1.94 -19.41
C VAL A 15 25.73 -2.72 -20.63
N SER A 16 27.01 -3.12 -20.64
CA SER A 16 27.62 -3.71 -21.84
C SER A 16 28.78 -4.64 -21.47
N VAL A 17 29.17 -5.48 -22.43
CA VAL A 17 30.30 -6.43 -22.41
C VAL A 17 30.15 -7.50 -21.32
N ASN A 18 29.19 -8.40 -21.49
CA ASN A 18 28.93 -9.55 -20.61
C ASN A 18 28.84 -9.16 -19.12
N SER A 19 28.08 -8.10 -18.82
CA SER A 19 27.92 -7.57 -17.46
C SER A 19 26.64 -8.05 -16.79
N GLU A 20 26.63 -8.05 -15.45
CA GLU A 20 25.44 -8.30 -14.64
C GLU A 20 25.19 -7.07 -13.75
N ASP A 21 24.11 -6.35 -14.00
CA ASP A 21 23.85 -5.06 -13.37
C ASP A 21 22.42 -4.94 -12.80
N ILE A 22 22.26 -4.09 -11.79
CA ILE A 22 20.97 -3.71 -11.23
C ILE A 22 20.86 -2.19 -11.32
N ILE A 23 19.84 -1.71 -12.03
CA ILE A 23 19.47 -0.30 -12.11
C ILE A 23 18.20 -0.12 -11.30
N GLU A 24 18.31 0.50 -10.12
CA GLU A 24 17.19 0.65 -9.21
C GLU A 24 17.02 2.06 -8.63
N SER A 25 15.76 2.45 -8.43
CA SER A 25 15.38 3.68 -7.70
C SER A 25 15.93 4.98 -8.32
N ASN A 26 16.01 5.06 -9.65
CA ASN A 26 16.47 6.24 -10.35
C ASN A 26 15.31 7.06 -10.95
N ILE A 27 15.55 8.36 -11.09
CA ILE A 27 14.69 9.28 -11.82
C ILE A 27 15.48 9.79 -13.03
N ILE A 28 15.06 9.39 -14.23
CA ILE A 28 15.69 9.74 -15.50
C ILE A 28 14.68 10.54 -16.32
N ILE A 29 14.87 11.86 -16.41
CA ILE A 29 13.91 12.76 -17.05
C ILE A 29 14.60 13.60 -18.13
N ASN A 30 13.90 13.82 -19.24
CA ASN A 30 14.29 14.75 -20.30
C ASN A 30 15.65 14.41 -20.94
N THR A 31 15.89 13.11 -21.15
CA THR A 31 17.02 12.64 -21.95
C THR A 31 16.76 12.99 -23.41
N SER A 32 17.57 13.91 -23.95
CA SER A 32 17.48 14.31 -25.35
C SER A 32 18.55 13.60 -26.17
N MET A 33 18.10 12.78 -27.11
CA MET A 33 18.97 11.99 -27.98
C MET A 33 18.84 12.47 -29.43
N GLY A 34 19.98 12.64 -30.09
CA GLY A 34 20.03 12.88 -31.53
C GLY A 34 19.71 11.62 -32.34
N TYR A 35 20.00 11.65 -33.65
CA TYR A 35 19.85 10.50 -34.55
C TYR A 35 20.73 9.32 -34.11
N CYS A 36 20.13 8.31 -33.50
CA CYS A 36 20.81 7.13 -32.99
C CYS A 36 19.84 5.97 -32.83
N TRP A 37 20.18 4.81 -33.40
CA TRP A 37 19.27 3.65 -33.50
C TRP A 37 19.15 2.83 -32.22
N VAL A 38 20.12 2.94 -31.30
CA VAL A 38 20.19 2.15 -30.04
C VAL A 38 20.33 3.01 -28.79
N CYS A 39 20.21 4.34 -28.95
CA CYS A 39 20.29 5.26 -27.82
C CYS A 39 19.02 5.18 -26.99
N ALA A 40 19.19 4.92 -25.70
CA ALA A 40 18.10 4.86 -24.75
C ALA A 40 18.51 5.45 -23.40
N ALA A 41 17.52 5.78 -22.57
CA ALA A 41 17.80 6.22 -21.21
C ALA A 41 18.58 5.13 -20.45
N ILE A 42 18.25 3.86 -20.73
CA ILE A 42 19.00 2.67 -20.34
C ILE A 42 19.27 1.82 -21.59
N SER A 43 20.53 1.55 -21.89
CA SER A 43 20.95 0.64 -22.96
C SER A 43 21.64 -0.59 -22.37
N ILE A 44 21.14 -1.79 -22.66
CA ILE A 44 21.69 -3.09 -22.24
C ILE A 44 22.16 -3.83 -23.49
N LEU A 45 23.46 -4.11 -23.58
CA LEU A 45 24.15 -4.53 -24.80
C LEU A 45 25.13 -5.69 -24.55
N ASP A 46 25.56 -6.31 -25.65
CA ASP A 46 26.69 -7.24 -25.75
C ASP A 46 26.66 -8.40 -24.75
N GLY A 47 25.55 -9.15 -24.74
CA GLY A 47 25.38 -10.35 -23.92
C GLY A 47 25.26 -10.08 -22.42
N SER A 48 24.75 -8.90 -22.04
CA SER A 48 24.64 -8.50 -20.63
C SER A 48 23.27 -8.86 -20.04
N ASN A 49 23.21 -9.02 -18.72
CA ASN A 49 21.99 -9.26 -17.96
C ASN A 49 21.73 -8.06 -17.04
N CYS A 50 20.50 -7.54 -17.04
CA CYS A 50 20.17 -6.40 -16.19
C CYS A 50 18.81 -6.54 -15.50
N ILE A 51 18.76 -6.16 -14.22
CA ILE A 51 17.50 -5.94 -13.50
C ILE A 51 17.22 -4.43 -13.49
N ILE A 52 16.06 -4.02 -14.01
CA ILE A 52 15.59 -2.64 -14.00
C ILE A 52 14.39 -2.58 -13.05
N ARG A 53 14.49 -1.87 -11.93
CA ARG A 53 13.35 -1.77 -10.99
C ARG A 53 13.17 -0.45 -10.27
N ASN A 54 11.94 -0.08 -9.96
CA ASN A 54 11.62 1.13 -9.20
C ASN A 54 12.16 2.40 -9.87
N ASN A 55 12.29 2.44 -11.20
CA ASN A 55 12.80 3.61 -11.92
C ASN A 55 11.68 4.39 -12.59
N LEU A 56 11.75 5.72 -12.50
CA LEU A 56 10.96 6.63 -13.32
C LEU A 56 11.79 7.06 -14.52
N ILE A 57 11.33 6.76 -15.73
CA ILE A 57 11.95 7.14 -17.00
C ILE A 57 10.94 7.94 -17.80
N ALA A 58 11.11 9.26 -17.81
CA ALA A 58 10.14 10.17 -18.39
C ALA A 58 10.74 11.10 -19.44
N GLN A 59 9.94 11.45 -20.45
CA GLN A 59 10.29 12.52 -21.40
C GLN A 59 11.61 12.24 -22.16
N ALA A 60 11.92 10.97 -22.45
CA ALA A 60 13.02 10.60 -23.33
C ALA A 60 12.65 10.88 -24.79
N TYR A 61 13.22 11.95 -25.37
CA TYR A 61 12.86 12.47 -26.69
C TYR A 61 13.96 12.26 -27.73
N GLY A 62 13.56 11.91 -28.96
CA GLY A 62 14.43 11.74 -30.12
C GLY A 62 13.98 10.57 -31.00
N ASP A 63 14.92 9.96 -31.73
CA ASP A 63 14.75 8.60 -32.28
C ASP A 63 15.06 7.51 -31.22
N GLY A 64 15.43 7.93 -30.01
CA GLY A 64 15.84 7.06 -28.90
C GLY A 64 14.68 6.60 -28.01
N TYR A 65 14.97 5.62 -27.15
CA TYR A 65 13.99 4.83 -26.40
C TYR A 65 14.06 5.13 -24.89
N GLY A 66 13.02 4.75 -24.13
CA GLY A 66 13.08 4.71 -22.67
C GLY A 66 14.15 3.71 -22.21
N ALA A 67 13.99 2.44 -22.54
CA ALA A 67 15.02 1.41 -22.39
C ALA A 67 15.19 0.59 -23.68
N VAL A 68 16.45 0.27 -24.03
CA VAL A 68 16.83 -0.63 -25.13
C VAL A 68 17.59 -1.80 -24.57
N VAL A 69 17.19 -3.00 -24.98
CA VAL A 69 17.93 -4.24 -24.76
C VAL A 69 18.27 -4.84 -26.10
N ALA A 70 19.56 -5.05 -26.34
CA ALA A 70 20.05 -5.52 -27.63
C ALA A 70 21.29 -6.42 -27.54
N SER A 71 21.66 -7.00 -28.67
CA SER A 71 22.89 -7.79 -28.85
C SER A 71 22.98 -9.00 -27.91
N GLU A 72 22.01 -9.91 -28.00
CA GLU A 72 21.96 -11.17 -27.24
C GLU A 72 21.92 -10.98 -25.72
N SER A 73 21.38 -9.85 -25.26
CA SER A 73 21.26 -9.50 -23.84
C SER A 73 19.94 -10.00 -23.23
N GLN A 74 19.83 -9.95 -21.90
CA GLN A 74 18.62 -10.29 -21.15
C GLN A 74 18.28 -9.23 -20.11
N TYR A 75 16.99 -9.12 -19.77
CA TYR A 75 16.57 -8.23 -18.68
C TYR A 75 15.32 -8.71 -17.93
N VAL A 76 15.24 -8.27 -16.68
CA VAL A 76 14.03 -8.35 -15.86
C VAL A 76 13.65 -6.92 -15.48
N SER A 77 12.50 -6.47 -15.95
CA SER A 77 11.93 -5.18 -15.57
C SER A 77 10.79 -5.36 -14.59
N ASN A 78 10.84 -4.66 -13.46
CA ASN A 78 9.70 -4.62 -12.56
C ASN A 78 9.49 -3.31 -11.81
N ASN A 79 8.24 -2.89 -11.65
CA ASN A 79 7.87 -1.68 -10.89
C ASN A 79 8.54 -0.42 -11.46
N ASN A 80 8.51 -0.22 -12.78
CA ASN A 80 9.05 0.98 -13.42
C ASN A 80 7.95 1.79 -14.08
N THR A 81 8.17 3.10 -14.22
CA THR A 81 7.27 4.00 -14.94
C THR A 81 7.98 4.60 -16.13
N PHE A 82 7.58 4.19 -17.34
CA PHE A 82 8.02 4.73 -18.62
C PHE A 82 6.93 5.65 -19.17
N VAL A 83 7.15 6.96 -19.14
CA VAL A 83 6.08 7.91 -19.45
C VAL A 83 6.51 9.04 -20.38
N SER A 84 5.71 9.34 -21.40
CA SER A 84 6.01 10.42 -22.35
C SER A 84 7.35 10.27 -23.09
N ASN A 85 7.81 9.03 -23.26
CA ASN A 85 8.98 8.67 -24.04
C ASN A 85 8.62 8.47 -25.52
N SER A 86 9.59 8.57 -26.43
CA SER A 86 9.36 8.31 -27.86
C SER A 86 8.98 6.83 -28.09
N VAL A 87 9.66 5.93 -27.36
CA VAL A 87 9.34 4.50 -27.21
C VAL A 87 9.52 4.13 -25.73
N GLY A 88 8.67 3.27 -25.16
CA GLY A 88 8.85 2.79 -23.79
C GLY A 88 10.02 1.81 -23.69
N TYR A 89 9.81 0.61 -24.22
CA TYR A 89 10.81 -0.46 -24.35
C TYR A 89 11.10 -0.80 -25.79
N ALA A 90 12.38 -1.09 -26.09
CA ALA A 90 12.75 -1.82 -27.31
C ALA A 90 13.63 -3.03 -27.01
N ASN A 91 13.22 -4.17 -27.55
CA ASN A 91 13.95 -5.43 -27.46
C ASN A 91 14.42 -5.87 -28.85
N LEU A 92 15.75 -5.95 -29.04
CA LEU A 92 16.41 -6.08 -30.34
C LEU A 92 17.39 -7.27 -30.35
N SER A 93 16.98 -8.40 -30.91
CA SER A 93 17.71 -9.67 -30.86
C SER A 93 18.14 -10.02 -29.43
N SER A 94 17.19 -9.95 -28.49
CA SER A 94 17.37 -10.13 -27.05
C SER A 94 16.05 -10.58 -26.41
N ASP A 95 16.07 -11.04 -25.16
CA ASP A 95 14.84 -11.47 -24.47
C ASP A 95 14.69 -10.81 -23.10
N GLY A 96 13.47 -10.81 -22.56
CA GLY A 96 13.26 -10.33 -21.21
C GLY A 96 11.86 -10.56 -20.66
N THR A 97 11.70 -10.19 -19.40
CA THR A 97 10.42 -10.27 -18.68
C THR A 97 10.09 -8.89 -18.11
N VAL A 98 8.84 -8.47 -18.24
CA VAL A 98 8.33 -7.20 -17.73
C VAL A 98 7.14 -7.49 -16.82
N SER A 99 7.15 -6.92 -15.62
CA SER A 99 6.05 -7.09 -14.65
C SER A 99 5.82 -5.82 -13.84
N ASN A 100 4.59 -5.47 -13.48
CA ASN A 100 4.31 -4.30 -12.63
C ASN A 100 4.80 -2.97 -13.20
N ASP A 101 5.00 -2.86 -14.51
CA ASP A 101 5.45 -1.62 -15.13
C ASP A 101 4.25 -0.78 -15.62
N ILE A 102 4.41 0.55 -15.61
CA ILE A 102 3.53 1.47 -16.32
C ILE A 102 4.28 1.98 -17.55
N ILE A 103 3.72 1.80 -18.75
CA ILE A 103 4.27 2.29 -20.01
C ILE A 103 3.19 3.11 -20.74
N PHE A 104 3.25 4.43 -20.61
CA PHE A 104 2.13 5.29 -20.99
C PHE A 104 2.54 6.62 -21.64
N GLY A 105 1.67 7.18 -22.49
CA GLY A 105 1.92 8.43 -23.20
C GLY A 105 3.06 8.30 -24.22
N THR A 106 3.24 7.12 -24.80
CA THR A 106 4.31 6.83 -25.75
C THR A 106 3.72 6.39 -27.09
N SER A 107 4.31 6.84 -28.20
CA SER A 107 3.79 6.47 -29.54
C SER A 107 3.98 4.99 -29.88
N ASN A 108 4.91 4.33 -29.20
CA ASN A 108 5.25 2.93 -29.33
C ASN A 108 5.68 2.40 -27.94
N PRO A 109 4.75 1.88 -27.13
CA PRO A 109 5.06 1.46 -25.76
C PRO A 109 6.08 0.34 -25.68
N VAL A 110 5.94 -0.67 -26.53
CA VAL A 110 6.87 -1.80 -26.58
C VAL A 110 7.15 -2.16 -28.03
N TYR A 111 8.42 -2.13 -28.40
CA TYR A 111 8.94 -2.61 -29.67
C TYR A 111 9.71 -3.91 -29.47
N VAL A 112 9.38 -4.93 -30.24
CA VAL A 112 10.07 -6.24 -30.23
C VAL A 112 10.37 -6.63 -31.67
N ASP A 113 11.63 -6.92 -31.99
CA ASP A 113 12.00 -7.39 -33.33
C ASP A 113 11.67 -8.87 -33.56
N GLU A 114 11.80 -9.35 -34.80
CA GLU A 114 11.45 -10.73 -35.18
C GLU A 114 12.31 -11.81 -34.51
N ASN A 115 13.44 -11.43 -33.89
CA ASN A 115 14.40 -12.33 -33.26
C ASN A 115 14.37 -12.24 -31.73
N SER A 116 13.38 -11.55 -31.16
CA SER A 116 13.25 -11.29 -29.73
C SER A 116 11.95 -11.84 -29.17
N SER A 117 11.95 -12.17 -27.89
CA SER A 117 10.74 -12.50 -27.14
C SER A 117 10.67 -11.73 -25.84
N ILE A 118 9.45 -11.38 -25.43
CA ILE A 118 9.19 -10.72 -24.16
C ILE A 118 7.94 -11.33 -23.54
N GLU A 119 8.02 -11.62 -22.24
CA GLU A 119 6.86 -11.94 -21.43
C GLU A 119 6.49 -10.71 -20.61
N VAL A 120 5.21 -10.31 -20.65
CA VAL A 120 4.71 -9.13 -19.96
C VAL A 120 3.50 -9.52 -19.13
N THR A 121 3.54 -9.27 -17.83
CA THR A 121 2.45 -9.56 -16.90
C THR A 121 2.20 -8.37 -15.97
N TYR A 122 1.01 -8.27 -15.37
CA TYR A 122 0.65 -7.29 -14.36
C TYR A 122 1.13 -5.85 -14.67
N SER A 123 1.09 -5.42 -15.93
CA SER A 123 1.61 -4.12 -16.37
C SER A 123 0.53 -3.29 -17.07
N ASP A 124 0.58 -1.97 -16.92
CA ASP A 124 -0.29 -1.03 -17.62
C ASP A 124 0.41 -0.47 -18.85
N ILE A 125 -0.06 -0.87 -20.04
CA ILE A 125 0.60 -0.55 -21.31
C ILE A 125 -0.41 0.07 -22.27
N GLU A 126 -0.15 1.31 -22.67
CA GLU A 126 -1.01 2.06 -23.59
C GLU A 126 -1.26 1.29 -24.90
N GLY A 127 -2.52 1.18 -25.32
CA GLY A 127 -2.89 0.41 -26.52
C GLY A 127 -2.93 -1.11 -26.31
N GLY A 128 -2.64 -1.56 -25.09
CA GLY A 128 -2.81 -2.92 -24.60
C GLY A 128 -1.69 -3.88 -24.98
N TRP A 129 -1.40 -4.80 -24.07
CA TRP A 129 -0.47 -5.90 -24.30
C TRP A 129 -0.98 -7.21 -23.72
N ALA A 130 -0.87 -8.30 -24.48
CA ALA A 130 -1.36 -9.60 -24.03
C ALA A 130 -0.49 -10.14 -22.88
N GLY A 131 -1.13 -10.58 -21.81
CA GLY A 131 -0.47 -11.16 -20.63
C GLY A 131 -1.42 -11.25 -19.45
N GLU A 132 -1.06 -12.06 -18.46
CA GLU A 132 -1.81 -12.15 -17.21
C GLU A 132 -1.73 -10.82 -16.45
N GLY A 133 -2.85 -10.32 -15.94
CA GLY A 133 -2.87 -9.10 -15.10
C GLY A 133 -2.61 -7.77 -15.84
N ASN A 134 -2.28 -7.79 -17.14
CA ASN A 134 -2.04 -6.56 -17.89
C ASN A 134 -3.34 -5.75 -18.07
N ILE A 135 -3.20 -4.43 -18.03
CA ILE A 135 -4.26 -3.46 -18.26
C ILE A 135 -3.86 -2.44 -19.34
N ASP A 136 -4.86 -1.72 -19.85
CA ASP A 136 -4.71 -0.57 -20.77
C ASP A 136 -5.68 0.49 -20.27
N ALA A 137 -5.21 1.32 -19.33
CA ALA A 137 -6.02 2.34 -18.70
C ALA A 137 -5.18 3.61 -18.47
N ASP A 138 -5.84 4.76 -18.26
CA ASP A 138 -5.12 5.97 -17.86
C ASP A 138 -4.56 5.76 -16.44
N PRO A 139 -3.24 5.87 -16.20
CA PRO A 139 -2.65 5.70 -14.87
C PRO A 139 -3.11 6.75 -13.86
N LEU A 140 -3.72 7.86 -14.32
CA LEU A 140 -4.18 8.98 -13.49
C LEU A 140 -3.05 9.57 -12.63
N PHE A 141 -1.97 10.02 -13.26
CA PHE A 141 -0.89 10.71 -12.56
C PHE A 141 -1.34 12.05 -11.94
N VAL A 142 -0.81 12.40 -10.77
CA VAL A 142 -1.19 13.61 -10.01
C VAL A 142 -0.95 14.90 -10.80
N SER A 143 0.24 15.07 -11.39
CA SER A 143 0.58 16.28 -12.14
C SER A 143 1.75 16.04 -13.10
N PRO A 144 1.52 15.33 -14.22
CA PRO A 144 2.58 14.99 -15.18
C PRO A 144 3.25 16.23 -15.81
N ASP A 145 2.52 17.33 -15.99
CA ASP A 145 3.06 18.62 -16.49
C ASP A 145 4.13 19.23 -15.56
N ASN A 146 4.14 18.83 -14.28
CA ASN A 146 5.14 19.23 -13.28
C ASN A 146 6.07 18.07 -12.90
N SER A 147 6.11 17.00 -13.71
CA SER A 147 6.88 15.77 -13.47
C SER A 147 6.51 15.02 -12.18
N ASP A 148 5.27 15.18 -11.71
CA ASP A 148 4.74 14.40 -10.60
C ASP A 148 3.91 13.23 -11.15
N TYR A 149 4.55 12.05 -11.12
CA TYR A 149 4.01 10.79 -11.63
C TYR A 149 3.56 9.85 -10.51
N HIS A 150 3.31 10.37 -9.30
CA HIS A 150 2.54 9.60 -8.32
C HIS A 150 1.12 9.37 -8.84
N LEU A 151 0.52 8.26 -8.42
CA LEU A 151 -0.85 7.90 -8.78
C LEU A 151 -1.87 8.76 -8.02
N GLN A 152 -3.01 9.06 -8.64
CA GLN A 152 -4.19 9.59 -7.96
C GLN A 152 -4.96 8.46 -7.28
N SER A 153 -5.78 8.80 -6.28
CA SER A 153 -6.51 7.84 -5.43
C SER A 153 -7.46 6.89 -6.16
N ASP A 154 -7.85 7.22 -7.39
CA ASP A 154 -8.74 6.45 -8.24
C ASP A 154 -8.02 5.77 -9.42
N SER A 155 -6.68 5.74 -9.38
CA SER A 155 -5.86 5.09 -10.39
C SER A 155 -6.15 3.59 -10.50
N PRO A 156 -6.26 3.05 -11.73
CA PRO A 156 -6.42 1.60 -11.95
C PRO A 156 -5.15 0.80 -11.66
N CYS A 157 -4.01 1.48 -11.44
CA CYS A 157 -2.72 0.87 -11.15
C CYS A 157 -2.53 0.51 -9.67
N ILE A 158 -3.42 1.01 -8.79
CA ILE A 158 -3.36 0.76 -7.35
C ILE A 158 -3.82 -0.67 -7.04
N ASP A 159 -3.08 -1.39 -6.19
CA ASP A 159 -3.29 -2.78 -5.80
C ASP A 159 -3.33 -3.76 -6.99
N ALA A 160 -2.85 -3.36 -8.16
CA ALA A 160 -3.10 -4.07 -9.42
C ALA A 160 -1.91 -4.93 -9.90
N GLY A 161 -0.76 -4.83 -9.25
CA GLY A 161 0.44 -5.59 -9.59
C GLY A 161 0.38 -7.06 -9.16
N ASP A 162 1.43 -7.80 -9.51
CA ASP A 162 1.56 -9.25 -9.30
C ASP A 162 1.46 -9.60 -7.80
N PRO A 163 0.44 -10.40 -7.39
CA PRO A 163 0.23 -10.74 -5.98
C PRO A 163 1.31 -11.65 -5.38
N ASN A 164 2.27 -12.12 -6.19
CA ASN A 164 3.43 -12.87 -5.70
C ASN A 164 4.60 -11.95 -5.29
N PHE A 165 4.53 -10.65 -5.57
CA PHE A 165 5.50 -9.68 -5.10
C PHE A 165 5.25 -9.30 -3.63
N PRO A 166 6.26 -8.79 -2.92
CA PRO A 166 6.03 -8.20 -1.60
C PRO A 166 5.02 -7.05 -1.67
N ASN A 167 4.16 -6.97 -0.67
CA ASN A 167 3.25 -5.83 -0.45
C ASN A 167 4.00 -4.50 -0.42
N ASP A 168 3.27 -3.43 -0.74
CA ASP A 168 3.77 -2.07 -0.63
C ASP A 168 3.97 -1.65 0.85
N PRO A 169 4.70 -0.54 1.13
CA PRO A 169 5.03 -0.13 2.49
C PRO A 169 3.84 0.15 3.44
N ASP A 170 2.63 0.30 2.90
CA ASP A 170 1.37 0.44 3.62
C ASP A 170 0.60 -0.90 3.77
N ASP A 171 1.29 -2.02 3.54
CA ASP A 171 0.81 -3.40 3.69
C ASP A 171 -0.29 -3.82 2.69
N THR A 172 -0.52 -3.07 1.62
CA THR A 172 -1.48 -3.39 0.56
C THR A 172 -0.81 -4.14 -0.61
N ASN A 173 -1.59 -4.62 -1.59
CA ASN A 173 -1.00 -5.36 -2.72
C ASN A 173 -0.13 -4.41 -3.54
N VAL A 174 0.92 -4.93 -4.17
CA VAL A 174 1.86 -4.07 -4.90
C VAL A 174 1.16 -3.30 -6.03
N ASP A 175 1.47 -2.01 -6.14
CA ASP A 175 1.04 -1.14 -7.22
C ASP A 175 1.87 -1.36 -8.50
N MET A 176 1.27 -1.05 -9.65
CA MET A 176 2.05 -0.93 -10.89
C MET A 176 2.82 0.40 -10.90
N GLY A 177 4.03 0.39 -11.46
CA GLY A 177 4.87 1.57 -11.65
C GLY A 177 5.95 1.77 -10.59
N ALA A 178 6.66 2.89 -10.69
CA ALA A 178 7.82 3.24 -9.87
C ALA A 178 7.47 3.76 -8.47
N TYR A 179 6.23 4.20 -8.26
CA TYR A 179 5.76 4.76 -7.00
C TYR A 179 4.49 4.04 -6.57
N TYR A 180 4.48 3.56 -5.33
CA TYR A 180 3.25 3.14 -4.68
C TYR A 180 2.42 4.34 -4.24
N TYR A 181 1.11 4.14 -4.16
CA TYR A 181 0.14 5.03 -3.61
C TYR A 181 -0.12 4.65 -2.16
N ASN A 182 0.26 5.52 -1.23
CA ASN A 182 0.00 5.26 0.18
C ASN A 182 -1.50 5.41 0.49
N GLN A 183 -2.16 4.27 0.69
CA GLN A 183 -3.57 4.13 1.07
C GLN A 183 -3.80 4.32 2.57
N THR A 184 -2.74 4.53 3.36
CA THR A 184 -2.87 4.86 4.78
C THR A 184 -3.54 6.22 4.93
N ILE A 185 -4.70 6.24 5.58
CA ILE A 185 -5.34 7.49 5.98
C ILE A 185 -4.48 8.15 7.07
N GLU A 186 -3.67 9.13 6.68
CA GLU A 186 -2.95 9.96 7.64
C GLU A 186 -3.90 10.94 8.32
N PHE A 187 -4.16 10.71 9.60
CA PHE A 187 -4.79 11.70 10.45
C PHE A 187 -3.73 12.66 11.00
N PRO A 188 -3.78 13.97 10.69
CA PRO A 188 -2.78 14.93 11.17
C PRO A 188 -2.81 15.09 12.70
N LYS A 189 -3.85 14.57 13.36
CA LYS A 189 -4.06 14.56 14.83
C LYS A 189 -4.90 13.34 15.21
N ASN A 190 -4.87 12.96 16.48
CA ASN A 190 -5.84 12.03 17.02
C ASN A 190 -7.23 12.69 17.05
N ILE A 191 -8.19 12.11 16.33
CA ILE A 191 -9.60 12.45 16.33
C ILE A 191 -10.33 11.33 17.08
N ILE A 192 -10.74 11.63 18.31
CA ILE A 192 -11.26 10.66 19.27
C ILE A 192 -12.77 10.82 19.39
N GLY A 193 -13.52 9.71 19.25
CA GLY A 193 -14.95 9.64 19.52
C GLY A 193 -15.26 8.76 20.74
N TYR A 194 -16.20 9.17 21.58
CA TYR A 194 -16.75 8.29 22.63
C TYR A 194 -17.96 7.53 22.11
N TYR A 195 -17.93 6.21 22.23
CA TYR A 195 -19.07 5.35 21.95
C TYR A 195 -19.58 4.74 23.26
N THR A 196 -20.80 5.08 23.65
CA THR A 196 -21.37 4.61 24.91
C THR A 196 -22.10 3.28 24.74
N SER A 197 -21.91 2.31 25.63
CA SER A 197 -22.55 0.98 25.56
C SER A 197 -24.07 1.08 25.43
N TRP A 198 -24.68 2.04 26.12
CA TRP A 198 -26.13 2.26 26.06
C TRP A 198 -26.65 2.94 24.78
N SER A 199 -25.78 3.26 23.81
CA SER A 199 -26.16 3.77 22.50
C SER A 199 -26.98 2.76 21.69
N VAL A 200 -26.74 1.47 21.90
CA VAL A 200 -27.41 0.35 21.19
C VAL A 200 -28.89 0.16 21.55
N TYR A 201 -29.40 0.96 22.50
CA TYR A 201 -30.77 0.89 22.99
C TYR A 201 -31.62 2.01 22.38
N ALA A 202 -32.15 2.92 23.20
CA ALA A 202 -33.10 3.95 22.75
C ALA A 202 -32.51 4.97 21.75
N ARG A 203 -31.18 5.06 21.64
CA ARG A 203 -30.52 5.92 20.64
C ARG A 203 -30.38 5.24 19.29
N ASP A 204 -30.53 3.91 19.25
CA ASP A 204 -30.42 3.09 18.04
C ASP A 204 -29.16 3.44 17.22
N TYR A 205 -28.05 3.61 17.93
CA TYR A 205 -26.75 3.96 17.34
C TYR A 205 -25.76 2.86 17.66
N HIS A 206 -25.31 2.18 16.62
CA HIS A 206 -24.48 0.98 16.67
C HIS A 206 -23.05 1.30 16.25
N VAL A 207 -22.13 0.36 16.48
CA VAL A 207 -20.72 0.51 16.06
C VAL A 207 -20.62 0.70 14.55
N SER A 208 -21.49 0.05 13.78
CA SER A 208 -21.59 0.19 12.32
C SER A 208 -21.98 1.60 11.84
N ASP A 209 -22.55 2.43 12.72
CA ASP A 209 -22.96 3.80 12.38
C ASP A 209 -21.83 4.83 12.61
N ILE A 210 -20.70 4.41 13.17
CA ILE A 210 -19.54 5.27 13.42
C ILE A 210 -18.90 5.68 12.08
N PRO A 211 -18.69 6.99 11.82
CA PRO A 211 -18.00 7.45 10.61
C PRO A 211 -16.48 7.25 10.76
N SER A 212 -16.04 6.00 10.67
CA SER A 212 -14.64 5.58 10.85
C SER A 212 -13.68 6.18 9.83
N GLU A 213 -14.17 6.67 8.70
CA GLU A 213 -13.38 7.46 7.74
C GLU A 213 -12.99 8.85 8.26
N LYS A 214 -13.57 9.29 9.39
CA LYS A 214 -13.34 10.62 9.98
C LYS A 214 -12.69 10.59 11.37
N ILE A 215 -12.48 9.41 11.96
CA ILE A 215 -11.88 9.25 13.28
C ILE A 215 -10.82 8.15 13.28
N ASN A 216 -9.88 8.20 14.23
CA ASN A 216 -8.85 7.17 14.38
C ASN A 216 -8.75 6.58 15.80
N PHE A 217 -9.56 7.08 16.74
CA PHE A 217 -9.67 6.54 18.09
C PHE A 217 -11.12 6.45 18.53
N ILE A 218 -11.50 5.31 19.11
CA ILE A 218 -12.81 5.09 19.72
C ILE A 218 -12.59 4.76 21.20
N ASN A 219 -13.11 5.62 22.09
CA ASN A 219 -13.20 5.33 23.51
C ASN A 219 -14.56 4.68 23.80
N TYR A 220 -14.57 3.38 24.08
CA TYR A 220 -15.78 2.66 24.46
C TYR A 220 -16.12 2.94 25.93
N ALA A 221 -17.29 3.51 26.18
CA ALA A 221 -17.72 4.00 27.48
C ALA A 221 -18.91 3.18 28.04
N PHE A 222 -18.86 2.62 29.24
CA PHE A 222 -17.73 2.54 30.16
C PHE A 222 -17.63 1.12 30.71
N ALA A 223 -16.42 0.66 31.01
CA ALA A 223 -16.19 -0.40 31.97
C ALA A 223 -16.29 0.17 33.40
N ASN A 224 -16.51 -0.71 34.39
CA ASN A 224 -16.61 -0.32 35.80
C ASN A 224 -15.50 -0.99 36.62
N ILE A 225 -15.36 -0.58 37.88
CA ILE A 225 -14.45 -1.16 38.86
C ILE A 225 -15.28 -1.98 39.85
N ASN A 226 -14.92 -3.25 40.00
CA ASN A 226 -15.53 -4.12 40.99
C ASN A 226 -15.14 -3.67 42.41
N SER A 227 -16.13 -3.29 43.21
CA SER A 227 -15.93 -2.73 44.55
C SER A 227 -15.33 -3.70 45.57
N VAL A 228 -15.35 -5.00 45.29
CA VAL A 228 -14.86 -6.05 46.20
C VAL A 228 -13.44 -6.46 45.84
N THR A 229 -13.18 -6.65 44.54
CA THR A 229 -11.89 -7.17 44.05
C THR A 229 -10.92 -6.08 43.60
N GLY A 230 -11.41 -4.87 43.30
CA GLY A 230 -10.61 -3.79 42.73
C GLY A 230 -10.22 -4.02 41.26
N THR A 231 -10.87 -4.97 40.57
CA THR A 231 -10.58 -5.29 39.16
C THR A 231 -11.55 -4.58 38.21
N ILE A 232 -11.14 -4.37 36.97
CA ILE A 232 -12.05 -3.94 35.89
C ILE A 232 -13.17 -4.98 35.69
N MET A 233 -14.36 -4.52 35.29
CA MET A 233 -15.50 -5.36 34.91
C MET A 233 -16.32 -4.71 33.79
N LEU A 234 -17.06 -5.52 33.04
CA LEU A 234 -18.02 -5.07 32.03
C LEU A 234 -19.04 -4.09 32.64
N GLY A 235 -19.40 -3.07 31.87
CA GLY A 235 -20.40 -2.09 32.28
C GLY A 235 -21.82 -2.59 32.04
N ASP A 236 -22.04 -3.20 30.88
CA ASP A 236 -23.31 -3.79 30.46
C ASP A 236 -23.04 -5.06 29.65
N PRO A 237 -22.97 -6.24 30.30
CA PRO A 237 -22.64 -7.49 29.61
C PRO A 237 -23.53 -7.81 28.41
N TYR A 238 -24.79 -7.34 28.40
CA TYR A 238 -25.65 -7.55 27.24
C TYR A 238 -25.19 -6.69 26.06
N ALA A 239 -25.05 -5.38 26.22
CA ALA A 239 -24.59 -4.50 25.14
C ALA A 239 -23.14 -4.76 24.71
N ASP A 240 -22.29 -5.13 25.67
CA ASP A 240 -20.85 -5.28 25.49
C ASP A 240 -20.54 -6.55 24.69
N ILE A 241 -21.07 -7.71 25.12
CA ILE A 241 -20.62 -9.03 24.61
C ILE A 241 -21.72 -10.00 24.15
N ASP A 242 -23.02 -9.71 24.36
CA ASP A 242 -24.09 -10.70 24.11
C ASP A 242 -25.17 -10.25 23.11
N LYS A 243 -25.35 -8.94 22.91
CA LYS A 243 -26.33 -8.39 21.95
C LYS A 243 -26.01 -8.91 20.55
N PHE A 244 -26.98 -9.61 19.98
CA PHE A 244 -26.83 -10.22 18.66
C PHE A 244 -26.93 -9.19 17.53
N TYR A 245 -26.03 -9.28 16.57
CA TYR A 245 -26.03 -8.56 15.29
C TYR A 245 -26.10 -9.53 14.10
N PRO A 246 -26.62 -9.10 12.94
CA PRO A 246 -26.62 -9.93 11.74
C PRO A 246 -25.21 -10.42 11.37
N GLY A 247 -25.02 -11.73 11.26
CA GLY A 247 -23.72 -12.35 10.95
C GLY A 247 -23.04 -12.98 12.16
N ASP A 248 -23.46 -12.64 13.38
CA ASP A 248 -22.92 -13.23 14.61
C ASP A 248 -23.18 -14.74 14.69
N CYS A 249 -22.24 -15.47 15.31
CA CYS A 249 -22.43 -16.88 15.62
C CYS A 249 -23.42 -17.09 16.76
N TRP A 250 -24.15 -18.21 16.70
CA TRP A 250 -25.17 -18.59 17.68
C TRP A 250 -24.64 -19.51 18.80
N GLU A 251 -23.36 -19.87 18.76
CA GLU A 251 -22.77 -20.80 19.72
C GLU A 251 -22.56 -20.16 21.10
N GLU A 252 -22.70 -20.96 22.16
CA GLU A 252 -22.44 -20.50 23.51
C GLU A 252 -20.96 -20.13 23.68
N GLY A 253 -20.68 -18.95 24.24
CA GLY A 253 -19.33 -18.43 24.38
C GLY A 253 -18.80 -17.65 23.18
N CYS A 254 -19.56 -17.56 22.08
CA CYS A 254 -19.25 -16.63 21.00
C CYS A 254 -19.28 -15.17 21.48
N LEU A 255 -18.19 -14.44 21.26
CA LEU A 255 -18.17 -12.99 21.46
C LEU A 255 -19.13 -12.35 20.48
N ARG A 256 -20.06 -11.54 21.00
CA ARG A 256 -21.05 -10.76 20.24
C ARG A 256 -21.03 -9.33 20.77
N GLY A 257 -22.15 -8.63 20.67
CA GLY A 257 -22.29 -7.29 21.21
C GLY A 257 -21.37 -6.28 20.54
N SER A 258 -21.24 -5.13 21.17
CA SER A 258 -20.46 -4.04 20.61
C SER A 258 -18.97 -4.38 20.52
N PHE A 259 -18.46 -5.29 21.36
CA PHE A 259 -17.05 -5.70 21.33
C PHE A 259 -16.72 -6.49 20.06
N HIS A 260 -17.57 -7.45 19.67
CA HIS A 260 -17.39 -8.11 18.38
C HIS A 260 -17.50 -7.11 17.22
N GLN A 261 -18.47 -6.20 17.25
CA GLN A 261 -18.64 -5.22 16.18
C GLN A 261 -17.44 -4.26 16.06
N LEU A 262 -16.75 -3.94 17.15
CA LEU A 262 -15.50 -3.16 17.12
C LEU A 262 -14.35 -3.95 16.46
N GLN A 263 -14.25 -5.26 16.69
CA GLN A 263 -13.26 -6.10 16.01
C GLN A 263 -13.49 -6.14 14.50
N LEU A 264 -14.76 -6.24 14.07
CA LEU A 264 -15.12 -6.14 12.65
C LEU A 264 -14.77 -4.76 12.07
N LEU A 265 -15.09 -3.69 12.80
CA LEU A 265 -14.75 -2.33 12.38
C LEU A 265 -13.24 -2.12 12.21
N LYS A 266 -12.42 -2.69 13.11
CA LYS A 266 -10.95 -2.63 13.00
C LYS A 266 -10.41 -3.42 11.81
N ALA A 267 -11.09 -4.50 11.40
CA ALA A 267 -10.73 -5.22 10.19
C ALA A 267 -10.99 -4.38 8.92
N ASP A 268 -12.09 -3.63 8.89
CA ASP A 268 -12.42 -2.73 7.78
C ASP A 268 -11.61 -1.42 7.79
N TYR A 269 -11.20 -0.96 8.99
CA TYR A 269 -10.47 0.28 9.20
C TYR A 269 -9.26 0.05 10.13
N PRO A 270 -8.16 -0.54 9.64
CA PRO A 270 -7.02 -0.98 10.48
C PRO A 270 -6.28 0.15 11.20
N TYR A 271 -6.45 1.39 10.73
CA TYR A 271 -5.91 2.59 11.38
C TYR A 271 -6.70 3.01 12.63
N VAL A 272 -7.94 2.52 12.83
CA VAL A 272 -8.75 2.85 14.02
C VAL A 272 -8.26 2.07 15.23
N LYS A 273 -8.03 2.77 16.33
CA LYS A 273 -7.69 2.19 17.64
C LYS A 273 -8.86 2.26 18.60
N THR A 274 -9.08 1.18 19.34
CA THR A 274 -10.16 1.10 20.34
C THR A 274 -9.58 1.10 21.75
N LEU A 275 -10.06 2.00 22.61
CA LEU A 275 -9.71 2.04 24.03
C LEU A 275 -10.95 1.76 24.85
N ILE A 276 -10.83 0.95 25.90
CA ILE A 276 -11.90 0.80 26.89
C ILE A 276 -11.76 1.90 27.95
N SER A 277 -12.81 2.71 28.10
CA SER A 277 -12.87 3.79 29.08
C SER A 277 -13.44 3.27 30.41
N VAL A 278 -12.70 3.43 31.50
CA VAL A 278 -13.09 2.91 32.82
C VAL A 278 -13.69 4.03 33.67
N GLY A 279 -14.85 3.79 34.27
CA GLY A 279 -15.49 4.71 35.21
C GLY A 279 -16.44 5.70 34.54
N GLY A 280 -16.00 6.93 34.33
CA GLY A 280 -16.88 8.06 34.00
C GLY A 280 -17.71 8.55 35.20
N TRP A 281 -18.54 9.59 34.98
CA TRP A 281 -19.21 10.35 36.05
C TRP A 281 -19.88 9.47 37.13
N THR A 282 -20.56 8.39 36.73
CA THR A 282 -21.33 7.54 37.65
C THR A 282 -20.47 6.52 38.39
N TRP A 283 -19.36 6.08 37.79
CA TRP A 283 -18.59 4.92 38.27
C TRP A 283 -17.17 5.25 38.73
N SER A 284 -16.84 6.54 38.88
CA SER A 284 -15.55 6.97 39.43
C SER A 284 -15.36 6.70 40.94
N THR A 285 -16.38 6.21 41.66
CA THR A 285 -16.36 6.05 43.13
C THR A 285 -15.17 5.25 43.65
N TYR A 286 -14.77 4.18 42.96
CA TYR A 286 -13.76 3.24 43.47
C TYR A 286 -12.34 3.51 42.98
N PHE A 287 -12.12 4.59 42.20
CA PHE A 287 -10.77 4.95 41.75
C PHE A 287 -9.82 5.22 42.91
N SER A 288 -10.29 5.90 43.97
CA SER A 288 -9.46 6.17 45.14
C SER A 288 -9.04 4.88 45.84
N ASP A 289 -9.87 3.84 45.83
CA ASP A 289 -9.59 2.57 46.48
C ASP A 289 -8.54 1.78 45.69
N VAL A 290 -8.70 1.67 44.36
CA VAL A 290 -7.71 0.97 43.52
C VAL A 290 -6.39 1.72 43.41
N ALA A 291 -6.39 3.05 43.56
CA ALA A 291 -5.17 3.86 43.55
C ALA A 291 -4.42 3.87 44.89
N MET A 292 -5.07 3.46 45.99
CA MET A 292 -4.63 3.74 47.36
C MET A 292 -3.28 3.09 47.72
N THR A 293 -3.10 1.82 47.39
CA THR A 293 -1.90 1.05 47.74
C THR A 293 -1.18 0.55 46.50
N GLU A 294 0.07 0.16 46.65
CA GLU A 294 0.83 -0.49 45.56
C GLU A 294 0.14 -1.77 45.10
N GLU A 295 -0.23 -2.63 46.05
CA GLU A 295 -0.97 -3.87 45.80
C GLU A 295 -2.30 -3.62 45.06
N SER A 296 -3.10 -2.64 45.47
CA SER A 296 -4.38 -2.35 44.81
C SER A 296 -4.19 -1.84 43.38
N ARG A 297 -3.14 -1.04 43.13
CA ARG A 297 -2.80 -0.56 41.79
C ARG A 297 -2.35 -1.69 40.89
N GLU A 298 -1.55 -2.62 41.40
CA GLU A 298 -1.10 -3.79 40.65
C GLU A 298 -2.27 -4.69 40.26
N ILE A 299 -3.20 -4.95 41.19
CA ILE A 299 -4.41 -5.74 40.91
C ILE A 299 -5.25 -5.09 39.81
N PHE A 300 -5.53 -3.79 39.93
CA PHE A 300 -6.33 -3.08 38.94
C PHE A 300 -5.64 -3.03 37.58
N ALA A 301 -4.36 -2.65 37.54
CA ALA A 301 -3.59 -2.57 36.30
C ALA A 301 -3.48 -3.93 35.60
N GLN A 302 -3.20 -5.01 36.33
CA GLN A 302 -3.15 -6.35 35.74
C GLN A 302 -4.51 -6.75 35.17
N SER A 303 -5.60 -6.50 35.89
CA SER A 303 -6.94 -6.81 35.38
C SER A 303 -7.30 -6.01 34.12
N CYS A 304 -6.81 -4.78 33.99
CA CYS A 304 -6.97 -3.98 32.77
C CYS A 304 -6.20 -4.58 31.59
N VAL A 305 -4.97 -5.05 31.82
CA VAL A 305 -4.18 -5.75 30.79
C VAL A 305 -4.89 -7.04 30.35
N ASP A 306 -5.38 -7.83 31.30
CA ASP A 306 -6.10 -9.07 31.00
C ASP A 306 -7.37 -8.78 30.18
N PHE A 307 -8.10 -7.71 30.52
CA PHE A 307 -9.32 -7.29 29.82
C PHE A 307 -9.05 -6.88 28.35
N ILE A 308 -8.02 -6.07 28.09
CA ILE A 308 -7.73 -5.65 26.71
C ILE A 308 -7.22 -6.80 25.84
N LEU A 309 -6.53 -7.77 26.45
CA LEU A 309 -6.10 -8.98 25.75
C LEU A 309 -7.28 -9.93 25.48
N GLU A 310 -8.23 -10.03 26.41
CA GLU A 310 -9.42 -10.87 26.23
C GLU A 310 -10.35 -10.35 25.14
N TYR A 311 -10.55 -9.03 25.06
CA TYR A 311 -11.54 -8.41 24.15
C TYR A 311 -10.93 -7.65 22.95
N ASP A 312 -9.62 -7.71 22.76
CA ASP A 312 -8.88 -7.10 21.64
C ASP A 312 -8.97 -5.56 21.56
N PHE A 313 -8.79 -4.90 22.71
CA PHE A 313 -8.65 -3.44 22.78
C PHE A 313 -7.19 -3.01 22.64
N ASP A 314 -6.96 -1.87 21.99
CA ASP A 314 -5.62 -1.29 21.81
C ASP A 314 -5.12 -0.51 23.04
N GLY A 315 -5.98 -0.29 24.04
CA GLY A 315 -5.57 0.36 25.28
C GLY A 315 -6.70 0.65 26.27
N ILE A 316 -6.35 1.41 27.30
CA ILE A 316 -7.22 1.84 28.40
C ILE A 316 -7.32 3.36 28.42
N ASP A 317 -8.51 3.89 28.68
CA ASP A 317 -8.78 5.28 29.02
C ASP A 317 -9.29 5.35 30.49
N LEU A 318 -8.67 6.17 31.34
CA LEU A 318 -8.97 6.31 32.78
C LEU A 318 -9.41 7.73 33.15
#